data_AF-T1XJX1-F1
#
_entry.id   AF-T1XJX1-F1
#
_cell.length_a   1.000
_cell.length_b   1.000
_cell.length_c   1.000
_cell.angle_alpha   90.00
_cell.angle_beta   90.00
_cell.angle_gamma   90.00
#
_symmetry.space_group_name_H-M   'P 1'
#
loop_
_entity.id
_entity.type
_entity.pdbx_description
1 polymer ?
#
loop_
_entity_poly.entity_id
_entity_poly.type
_entity_poly.pdbx_seq_one_letter_code
_entity_poly.pdbx_strand_id
1 'polypeptide(L)'
;MSLFSFLSLLGVDSTDAQLVALLDELGVRRRPEKPSPFKSPYEVLFRLSKHGLCLSFQDLAYVENRPPRQWGNSTLQLRTVTVTAGVEGQYLPYAGEMPYGISWSDTRQQVRERMTQYEDRLHGYLRDCWWFGERYMSVTYQPGDITRPEQPGVFDLSFGLFYPESELVRPAEYPTHEALVGLFGKSMDAPEFREAFESFDVENWLAESEDGHLDRRRAFGFELYFDPARPADDGTPSFAGVNLTRARLGPSRKWKGTLPFELDFDDTPSVLKQKIPMPPLAWDDTMVVWGFAKWAFPQMDVRVNYDTVRNCVECIALMAPGYLRRNEQA
;
A
#
# COMPACT_ATOMS: atom_id res chain seq x y z
N MET A 1 20.64 -20.38 -14.37
CA MET A 1 19.95 -19.10 -14.65
C MET A 1 20.12 -18.22 -13.43
N SER A 2 20.61 -16.99 -13.59
CA SER A 2 20.84 -16.08 -12.47
C SER A 2 19.60 -15.23 -12.20
N LEU A 3 19.08 -15.23 -10.97
CA LEU A 3 18.01 -14.33 -10.54
C LEU A 3 18.42 -12.87 -10.80
N PHE A 4 19.70 -12.55 -10.58
CA PHE A 4 20.25 -11.20 -10.76
C PHE A 4 20.06 -10.64 -12.17
N SER A 5 20.03 -11.49 -13.21
CA SER A 5 19.76 -11.07 -14.59
C SER A 5 18.34 -10.51 -14.74
N PHE A 6 17.36 -11.05 -14.02
CA PHE A 6 16.01 -10.48 -13.99
C PHE A 6 15.95 -9.23 -13.10
N LEU A 7 16.65 -9.25 -11.96
CA LEU A 7 16.65 -8.10 -11.04
C LEU A 7 17.26 -6.85 -11.67
N SER A 8 18.27 -6.99 -12.53
CA SER A 8 18.85 -5.86 -13.27
C SER A 8 17.89 -5.25 -14.30
N LEU A 9 16.83 -5.98 -14.69
CA LEU A 9 15.83 -5.54 -15.65
C LEU A 9 14.56 -5.00 -14.99
N LEU A 10 14.50 -4.91 -13.65
CA LEU A 10 13.40 -4.21 -12.99
C LEU A 10 13.31 -2.77 -13.52
N GLY A 11 12.11 -2.37 -13.96
CA GLY A 11 11.83 -1.05 -14.52
C GLY A 11 11.90 -0.95 -16.04
N VAL A 12 12.30 -2.01 -16.76
CA VAL A 12 12.30 -2.01 -18.24
C VAL A 12 10.92 -2.33 -18.80
N ASP A 13 10.66 -1.91 -20.03
CA ASP A 13 9.46 -2.27 -20.78
C ASP A 13 9.41 -3.77 -21.11
N SER A 14 8.22 -4.36 -21.23
CA SER A 14 8.02 -5.77 -21.55
C SER A 14 8.54 -6.18 -22.93
N THR A 15 8.81 -5.20 -23.79
CA THR A 15 9.38 -5.35 -25.13
C THR A 15 10.88 -5.04 -25.19
N ASP A 16 11.53 -4.79 -24.05
CA ASP A 16 12.97 -4.55 -23.99
C ASP A 16 13.75 -5.75 -24.55
N ALA A 17 14.78 -5.47 -25.36
CA ALA A 17 15.53 -6.49 -26.08
C ALA A 17 16.27 -7.46 -25.14
N GLN A 18 16.78 -6.98 -23.99
CA GLN A 18 17.49 -7.83 -23.04
C GLN A 18 16.52 -8.74 -22.30
N LEU A 19 15.34 -8.23 -21.94
CA LEU A 19 14.29 -9.04 -21.34
C LEU A 19 13.77 -10.11 -22.31
N VAL A 20 13.55 -9.75 -23.57
CA VAL A 20 13.12 -10.70 -24.61
C VAL A 20 14.17 -11.78 -24.82
N ALA A 21 15.45 -11.41 -24.94
CA ALA A 21 16.55 -12.36 -25.07
C ALA A 21 16.61 -13.33 -23.87
N LEU A 22 16.45 -12.82 -22.65
CA LEU A 22 16.43 -13.65 -21.44
C LEU A 22 15.25 -14.62 -21.43
N LEU A 23 14.06 -14.21 -21.90
CA LEU A 23 12.92 -15.11 -22.06
C LEU A 23 13.18 -16.19 -23.13
N ASP A 24 13.84 -15.83 -24.23
CA ASP A 24 14.20 -16.77 -25.30
C ASP A 24 15.23 -17.80 -24.85
N GLU A 25 16.24 -17.41 -24.07
CA GLU A 25 17.18 -18.33 -23.43
C GLU A 25 16.47 -19.36 -22.53
N LEU A 26 15.35 -18.99 -21.94
CA LEU A 26 14.51 -19.88 -21.13
C LEU A 26 13.53 -20.73 -21.94
N GLY A 27 13.58 -20.64 -23.27
CA GLY A 27 12.67 -21.32 -24.19
C GLY A 27 11.23 -20.83 -24.10
N VAL A 28 11.00 -19.63 -23.56
CA VAL A 28 9.67 -19.05 -23.38
C VAL A 28 9.28 -18.35 -24.66
N ARG A 29 8.31 -18.90 -25.41
CA ARG A 29 7.84 -18.30 -26.68
C ARG A 29 6.77 -17.23 -26.50
N ARG A 30 5.94 -17.35 -25.45
CA ARG A 30 4.91 -16.34 -25.14
C ARG A 30 5.56 -15.07 -24.60
N ARG A 31 4.86 -13.93 -24.71
CA ARG A 31 5.32 -12.63 -24.21
C ARG A 31 4.33 -12.06 -23.19
N PRO A 32 4.76 -11.18 -22.28
CA PRO A 32 3.85 -10.43 -21.44
C PRO A 32 3.02 -9.48 -22.31
N GLU A 33 1.71 -9.71 -22.33
CA GLU A 33 0.77 -8.97 -23.17
C GLU A 33 -0.32 -8.36 -22.31
N LYS A 34 -0.78 -7.16 -22.70
CA LYS A 34 -1.88 -6.49 -22.02
C LYS A 34 -3.20 -7.21 -22.32
N PRO A 35 -3.99 -7.57 -21.30
CA PRO A 35 -5.34 -8.08 -21.54
C PRO A 35 -6.23 -6.95 -22.07
N SER A 36 -7.28 -7.31 -22.83
CA SER A 36 -8.30 -6.36 -23.30
C SER A 36 -9.70 -6.84 -22.86
N PRO A 37 -10.44 -6.07 -22.04
CA PRO A 37 -10.03 -4.80 -21.42
C PRO A 37 -9.00 -4.99 -20.30
N PHE A 38 -8.07 -4.04 -20.15
CA PHE A 38 -7.12 -4.05 -19.04
C PHE A 38 -7.73 -3.37 -17.81
N LYS A 39 -7.97 -4.14 -16.75
CA LYS A 39 -8.63 -3.65 -15.53
C LYS A 39 -7.63 -3.46 -14.39
N SER A 40 -7.97 -2.56 -13.47
CA SER A 40 -7.26 -2.37 -12.19
C SER A 40 -7.06 -3.73 -11.49
N PRO A 41 -5.86 -4.03 -10.96
CA PRO A 41 -4.74 -3.11 -10.68
C PRO A 41 -3.79 -2.83 -11.86
N TYR A 42 -4.22 -3.11 -13.10
CA TYR A 42 -3.41 -2.91 -14.31
C TYR A 42 -2.09 -3.69 -14.25
N GLU A 43 -2.18 -4.92 -13.76
CA GLU A 43 -1.07 -5.85 -13.56
C GLU A 43 -1.24 -7.11 -14.41
N VAL A 44 -0.12 -7.62 -14.94
CA VAL A 44 -0.01 -8.89 -15.65
C VAL A 44 1.01 -9.77 -14.94
N LEU A 45 0.54 -10.88 -14.36
CA LEU A 45 1.39 -11.90 -13.77
C LEU A 45 1.85 -12.90 -14.83
N PHE A 46 3.13 -12.85 -15.18
CA PHE A 46 3.75 -13.69 -16.19
C PHE A 46 4.55 -14.83 -15.54
N ARG A 47 3.87 -15.98 -15.42
CA ARG A 47 4.36 -17.16 -14.70
C ARG A 47 5.35 -18.01 -15.51
N LEU A 48 6.59 -18.14 -15.07
CA LEU A 48 7.55 -19.10 -15.63
C LEU A 48 7.60 -20.34 -14.74
N SER A 49 6.47 -21.07 -14.69
CA SER A 49 6.24 -22.18 -13.75
C SER A 49 7.33 -23.25 -13.73
N LYS A 50 7.93 -23.59 -14.88
CA LYS A 50 9.02 -24.58 -14.98
C LYS A 50 10.34 -24.11 -14.37
N HIS A 51 10.45 -22.82 -14.08
CA HIS A 51 11.65 -22.18 -13.54
C HIS A 51 11.40 -21.64 -12.12
N GLY A 52 10.22 -21.84 -11.53
CA GLY A 52 9.89 -21.31 -10.19
C GLY A 52 9.91 -19.78 -10.10
N LEU A 53 9.64 -19.09 -11.21
CA LEU A 53 9.71 -17.64 -11.32
C LEU A 53 8.34 -17.05 -11.73
N CYS A 54 8.00 -15.91 -11.16
CA CYS A 54 6.87 -15.08 -11.59
C CYS A 54 7.37 -13.66 -11.84
N LEU A 55 7.05 -13.11 -13.01
CA LEU A 55 7.34 -11.72 -13.36
C LEU A 55 6.03 -10.94 -13.30
N SER A 56 5.96 -9.88 -12.50
CA SER A 56 4.83 -8.97 -12.51
C SER A 56 5.14 -7.75 -13.37
N PHE A 57 4.26 -7.51 -14.34
CA PHE A 57 4.29 -6.33 -15.18
C PHE A 57 3.12 -5.41 -14.85
N GLN A 58 3.33 -4.10 -14.88
CA GLN A 58 2.26 -3.12 -14.66
C GLN A 58 2.24 -2.06 -15.75
N ASP A 59 1.06 -1.49 -16.00
CA ASP A 59 0.89 -0.37 -16.92
C ASP A 59 1.69 0.87 -16.46
N LEU A 60 2.54 1.41 -17.34
CA LEU A 60 3.43 2.53 -17.03
C LEU A 60 2.66 3.81 -16.63
N ALA A 61 1.57 4.13 -17.31
CA ALA A 61 0.73 5.28 -16.98
C ALA A 61 0.09 5.14 -15.60
N TYR A 62 -0.31 3.93 -15.22
CA TYR A 62 -0.71 3.64 -13.85
C TYR A 62 0.47 3.84 -12.88
N VAL A 63 1.65 3.25 -13.14
CA VAL A 63 2.86 3.35 -12.31
C VAL A 63 3.27 4.80 -12.03
N GLU A 64 3.23 5.66 -13.05
CA GLU A 64 3.60 7.08 -12.95
C GLU A 64 2.48 7.99 -12.44
N ASN A 65 1.34 7.42 -12.01
CA ASN A 65 0.16 8.16 -11.56
C ASN A 65 -0.39 9.18 -12.59
N ARG A 66 -0.29 8.87 -13.89
CA ARG A 66 -0.86 9.69 -14.97
C ARG A 66 -2.39 9.76 -14.83
N PRO A 67 -3.10 10.66 -15.56
CA PRO A 67 -4.56 10.71 -15.54
C PRO A 67 -5.25 9.36 -15.79
N PRO A 68 -6.31 8.98 -15.03
CA PRO A 68 -6.97 7.68 -15.11
C PRO A 68 -7.39 7.23 -16.50
N ARG A 69 -7.76 8.19 -17.38
CA ARG A 69 -8.08 7.93 -18.79
C ARG A 69 -6.93 7.28 -19.59
N GLN A 70 -5.69 7.36 -19.10
CA GLN A 70 -4.51 6.77 -19.74
C GLN A 70 -4.15 5.39 -19.17
N TRP A 71 -4.73 4.99 -18.03
CA TRP A 71 -4.38 3.72 -17.40
C TRP A 71 -4.85 2.54 -18.25
N GLY A 72 -4.01 1.50 -18.27
CA GLY A 72 -4.20 0.30 -19.09
C GLY A 72 -3.86 0.48 -20.57
N ASN A 73 -3.61 1.72 -21.00
CA ASN A 73 -3.38 2.07 -22.40
C ASN A 73 -1.89 2.28 -22.74
N SER A 74 -0.98 2.20 -21.76
CA SER A 74 0.46 2.44 -21.96
C SER A 74 1.29 1.14 -22.08
N THR A 75 2.62 1.21 -22.07
CA THR A 75 3.48 0.02 -22.08
C THR A 75 3.42 -0.72 -20.75
N LEU A 76 3.76 -2.01 -20.78
CA LEU A 76 3.93 -2.81 -19.56
C LEU A 76 5.38 -2.69 -19.10
N GLN A 77 5.60 -2.34 -17.84
CA GLN A 77 6.92 -2.29 -17.22
C GLN A 77 7.09 -3.47 -16.27
N LEU A 78 8.27 -4.13 -16.26
CA LEU A 78 8.60 -5.16 -15.27
C LEU A 78 8.76 -4.50 -13.89
N ARG A 79 7.93 -4.85 -12.91
CA ARG A 79 7.88 -4.20 -11.59
C ARG A 79 8.29 -5.10 -10.44
N THR A 80 8.03 -6.40 -10.55
CA THR A 80 8.40 -7.38 -9.53
C THR A 80 8.89 -8.68 -10.16
N VAL A 81 9.90 -9.27 -9.54
CA VAL A 81 10.42 -10.61 -9.83
C VAL A 81 10.27 -11.43 -8.55
N THR A 82 9.53 -12.54 -8.64
CA THR A 82 9.29 -13.44 -7.50
C THR A 82 9.85 -14.83 -7.81
N VAL A 83 10.59 -15.40 -6.88
CA VAL A 83 11.03 -16.80 -6.89
C VAL A 83 10.35 -17.57 -5.77
N THR A 84 10.08 -18.86 -5.97
CA THR A 84 9.37 -19.69 -4.99
C THR A 84 10.07 -21.03 -4.72
N ALA A 85 9.91 -21.53 -3.50
CA ALA A 85 10.22 -22.91 -3.10
C ALA A 85 9.38 -23.96 -3.83
N GLY A 86 8.38 -23.55 -4.62
CA GLY A 86 7.51 -24.40 -5.41
C GLY A 86 6.08 -24.41 -4.88
N VAL A 87 5.14 -24.67 -5.79
CA VAL A 87 3.72 -24.80 -5.48
C VAL A 87 3.21 -26.02 -6.23
N GLU A 88 2.69 -27.00 -5.50
CA GLU A 88 2.24 -28.26 -6.09
C GLU A 88 1.26 -28.01 -7.25
N GLY A 89 1.54 -28.63 -8.40
CA GLY A 89 0.75 -28.48 -9.62
C GLY A 89 0.85 -27.11 -10.33
N GLN A 90 1.55 -26.12 -9.77
CA GLN A 90 1.59 -24.76 -10.32
C GLN A 90 3.00 -24.24 -10.64
N TYR A 91 3.99 -24.48 -9.78
CA TYR A 91 5.36 -24.03 -9.92
C TYR A 91 6.35 -25.11 -9.48
N LEU A 92 7.38 -25.34 -10.30
CA LEU A 92 8.59 -26.02 -9.82
C LEU A 92 9.35 -25.09 -8.85
N PRO A 93 10.12 -25.63 -7.90
CA PRO A 93 11.03 -24.83 -7.10
C PRO A 93 12.04 -24.08 -7.97
N TYR A 94 12.33 -22.83 -7.63
CA TYR A 94 13.43 -22.11 -8.26
C TYR A 94 14.76 -22.75 -7.86
N ALA A 95 15.53 -23.16 -8.88
CA ALA A 95 16.77 -23.92 -8.73
C ALA A 95 18.05 -23.08 -8.92
N GLY A 96 17.91 -21.77 -9.13
CA GLY A 96 19.05 -20.87 -9.25
C GLY A 96 19.61 -20.43 -7.89
N GLU A 97 20.66 -19.63 -7.94
CA GLU A 97 21.27 -19.07 -6.73
C GLU A 97 20.36 -18.01 -6.10
N MET A 98 20.16 -18.14 -4.79
CA MET A 98 19.39 -17.21 -3.97
C MET A 98 20.31 -16.11 -3.42
N PRO A 99 19.84 -14.85 -3.34
CA PRO A 99 20.68 -13.74 -2.92
C PRO A 99 20.98 -13.80 -1.42
N TYR A 100 22.07 -13.16 -1.00
CA TYR A 100 22.49 -13.05 0.40
C TYR A 100 22.73 -14.40 1.11
N GLY A 101 22.93 -15.47 0.34
CA GLY A 101 23.13 -16.83 0.87
C GLY A 101 21.88 -17.43 1.51
N ILE A 102 20.69 -16.88 1.24
CA ILE A 102 19.41 -17.40 1.74
C ILE A 102 19.14 -18.78 1.12
N SER A 103 18.54 -19.70 1.88
CA SER A 103 18.09 -21.01 1.43
C SER A 103 16.59 -21.18 1.64
N TRP A 104 15.95 -22.04 0.82
CA TRP A 104 14.56 -22.44 1.02
C TRP A 104 14.30 -23.10 2.38
N SER A 105 15.34 -23.67 3.01
CA SER A 105 15.24 -24.28 4.33
C SER A 105 15.42 -23.30 5.50
N ASP A 106 15.82 -22.05 5.23
CA ASP A 106 16.11 -21.11 6.30
C ASP A 106 14.83 -20.77 7.09
N THR A 107 14.98 -20.64 8.41
CA THR A 107 13.96 -20.03 9.27
C THR A 107 13.97 -18.51 9.11
N ARG A 108 12.91 -17.85 9.59
CA ARG A 108 12.88 -16.38 9.70
C ARG A 108 14.10 -15.81 10.43
N GLN A 109 14.48 -16.43 11.55
CA GLN A 109 15.66 -16.01 12.30
C GLN A 109 16.93 -16.11 11.46
N GLN A 110 17.13 -17.23 10.75
CA GLN A 110 18.32 -17.42 9.91
C GLN A 110 18.38 -16.42 8.74
N VAL A 111 17.24 -16.10 8.12
CA VAL A 111 17.20 -15.05 7.08
C VAL A 111 17.61 -13.69 7.66
N ARG A 112 17.11 -13.32 8.85
CA ARG A 112 17.50 -12.07 9.52
C ARG A 112 18.97 -12.05 9.94
N GLU A 113 19.53 -13.17 10.39
CA GLU A 113 20.97 -13.29 10.68
C GLU A 113 21.81 -13.04 9.43
N ARG A 114 21.44 -13.60 8.27
CA ARG A 114 22.11 -13.32 6.98
C ARG A 114 21.97 -11.86 6.53
N MET A 115 20.85 -11.24 6.89
CA MET A 115 20.51 -9.86 6.53
C MET A 115 20.87 -8.83 7.60
N THR A 116 21.61 -9.20 8.66
CA THR A 116 21.88 -8.33 9.83
C THR A 116 22.53 -7.00 9.48
N GLN A 117 23.36 -6.95 8.43
CA GLN A 117 23.96 -5.69 7.95
C GLN A 117 22.93 -4.68 7.37
N TYR A 118 21.68 -5.11 7.18
CA TYR A 118 20.57 -4.33 6.65
C TYR A 118 19.39 -4.25 7.65
N GLU A 119 19.63 -4.49 8.94
CA GLU A 119 18.58 -4.48 9.97
C GLU A 119 17.89 -3.11 10.09
N ASP A 120 18.62 -2.02 9.84
CA ASP A 120 18.09 -0.65 9.80
C ASP A 120 17.04 -0.43 8.68
N ARG A 121 16.98 -1.35 7.72
CA ARG A 121 16.06 -1.34 6.58
C ARG A 121 14.92 -2.33 6.71
N LEU A 122 14.86 -3.07 7.82
CA LEU A 122 13.86 -4.10 8.04
C LEU A 122 12.52 -3.50 8.46
N HIS A 123 11.52 -3.70 7.60
CA HIS A 123 10.11 -3.54 7.93
C HIS A 123 9.52 -4.92 8.24
N GLY A 124 9.61 -5.34 9.51
CA GLY A 124 9.19 -6.69 9.94
C GLY A 124 7.78 -6.75 10.54
N TYR A 125 6.95 -7.71 10.07
CA TYR A 125 5.65 -8.04 10.67
C TYR A 125 5.29 -9.53 10.52
N LEU A 126 4.26 -9.88 9.73
CA LEU A 126 3.96 -11.28 9.36
C LEU A 126 4.98 -11.80 8.34
N ARG A 127 5.39 -10.94 7.42
CA ARG A 127 6.51 -11.12 6.50
C ARG A 127 7.67 -10.23 6.92
N ASP A 128 8.85 -10.48 6.36
CA ASP A 128 9.93 -9.51 6.42
C ASP A 128 10.07 -8.80 5.08
N CYS A 129 10.25 -7.49 5.12
CA CYS A 129 10.50 -6.69 3.94
C CYS A 129 11.66 -5.73 4.20
N TRP A 130 12.69 -5.77 3.35
CA TRP A 130 13.81 -4.84 3.42
C TRP A 130 13.65 -3.76 2.35
N TRP A 131 13.73 -2.50 2.75
CA TRP A 131 13.58 -1.36 1.86
C TRP A 131 14.95 -0.80 1.47
N PHE A 132 15.21 -0.74 0.16
CA PHE A 132 16.47 -0.36 -0.45
C PHE A 132 16.28 0.85 -1.37
N GLY A 133 15.86 1.99 -0.79
CA GLY A 133 15.49 3.17 -1.57
C GLY A 133 14.26 2.88 -2.43
N GLU A 134 14.39 2.97 -3.75
CA GLU A 134 13.30 2.68 -4.71
C GLU A 134 12.96 1.20 -4.85
N ARG A 135 13.76 0.31 -4.24
CA ARG A 135 13.60 -1.15 -4.34
C ARG A 135 13.18 -1.75 -3.01
N TYR A 136 12.57 -2.93 -3.06
CA TYR A 136 12.35 -3.74 -1.88
C TYR A 136 12.63 -5.22 -2.15
N MET A 137 12.89 -5.95 -1.07
CA MET A 137 12.88 -7.40 -1.02
C MET A 137 11.93 -7.86 0.07
N SER A 138 10.88 -8.59 -0.27
CA SER A 138 9.98 -9.23 0.70
C SER A 138 10.24 -10.74 0.75
N VAL A 139 10.17 -11.31 1.94
CA VAL A 139 10.33 -12.74 2.21
C VAL A 139 9.07 -13.26 2.87
N THR A 140 8.46 -14.27 2.24
CA THR A 140 7.34 -15.02 2.81
C THR A 140 7.87 -16.35 3.36
N TYR A 141 7.53 -16.68 4.60
CA TYR A 141 7.99 -17.89 5.29
C TYR A 141 6.93 -19.01 5.26
N GLN A 142 7.35 -20.24 5.54
CA GLN A 142 6.45 -21.37 5.77
C GLN A 142 5.95 -21.42 7.23
N PRO A 143 4.78 -22.03 7.49
CA PRO A 143 3.84 -22.53 6.48
C PRO A 143 3.21 -21.37 5.72
N GLY A 144 2.55 -21.62 4.59
CA GLY A 144 1.76 -20.59 3.88
C GLY A 144 0.67 -19.89 4.73
N ASP A 145 0.56 -20.27 6.01
CA ASP A 145 -0.04 -19.48 7.08
C ASP A 145 0.99 -18.47 7.63
N ILE A 146 0.90 -17.26 7.08
CA ILE A 146 1.73 -16.09 7.43
C ILE A 146 1.64 -15.68 8.91
N THR A 147 0.65 -16.19 9.65
CA THR A 147 0.51 -15.93 11.09
C THR A 147 1.41 -16.82 11.95
N ARG A 148 2.03 -17.85 11.36
CA ARG A 148 2.91 -18.81 12.04
C ARG A 148 4.30 -18.92 11.39
N PRO A 149 5.04 -17.81 11.20
CA PRO A 149 6.30 -17.80 10.43
C PRO A 149 7.47 -18.55 11.10
N GLU A 150 7.28 -19.05 12.33
CA GLU A 150 8.33 -19.73 13.12
C GLU A 150 8.54 -21.21 12.70
N GLN A 151 7.74 -21.75 11.76
CA GLN A 151 8.05 -23.06 11.18
C GLN A 151 9.14 -22.91 10.09
N PRO A 152 10.07 -23.87 9.98
CA PRO A 152 11.21 -23.72 9.10
C PRO A 152 10.78 -23.65 7.63
N GLY A 153 11.34 -22.69 6.91
CA GLY A 153 11.29 -22.63 5.47
C GLY A 153 10.98 -21.24 4.94
N VAL A 154 11.66 -20.86 3.88
CA VAL A 154 11.29 -19.74 3.03
C VAL A 154 10.37 -20.26 1.92
N PHE A 155 9.27 -19.57 1.65
CA PHE A 155 8.30 -19.95 0.62
C PHE A 155 8.49 -19.16 -0.67
N ASP A 156 8.63 -17.84 -0.58
CA ASP A 156 8.93 -16.99 -1.72
C ASP A 156 9.79 -15.78 -1.34
N LEU A 157 10.55 -15.28 -2.31
CA LEU A 157 11.20 -13.98 -2.26
C LEU A 157 10.69 -13.17 -3.43
N SER A 158 10.23 -11.95 -3.14
CA SER A 158 9.83 -10.99 -4.16
C SER A 158 10.71 -9.76 -4.12
N PHE A 159 11.26 -9.40 -5.28
CA PHE A 159 12.06 -8.20 -5.48
C PHE A 159 11.28 -7.26 -6.36
N GLY A 160 11.01 -6.05 -5.87
CA GLY A 160 10.19 -5.11 -6.61
C GLY A 160 10.63 -3.67 -6.50
N LEU A 161 9.96 -2.83 -7.27
CA LEU A 161 10.13 -1.38 -7.28
C LEU A 161 8.95 -0.72 -6.56
N PHE A 162 9.23 0.19 -5.63
CA PHE A 162 8.22 1.12 -5.14
C PHE A 162 7.72 2.01 -6.27
N TYR A 163 6.46 2.43 -6.18
CA TYR A 163 5.94 3.40 -7.13
C TYR A 163 6.69 4.73 -6.97
N PRO A 164 7.03 5.42 -8.07
CA PRO A 164 7.63 6.73 -7.99
C PRO A 164 6.68 7.72 -7.32
N GLU A 165 7.25 8.71 -6.64
CA GLU A 165 6.49 9.84 -6.14
C GLU A 165 5.88 10.64 -7.29
N SER A 166 4.71 11.23 -7.07
CA SER A 166 4.02 12.07 -8.03
C SER A 166 3.43 13.27 -7.33
N GLU A 167 3.94 14.46 -7.67
CA GLU A 167 3.43 15.72 -7.16
C GLU A 167 2.92 16.59 -8.32
N LEU A 168 1.67 17.05 -8.24
CA LEU A 168 1.13 18.07 -9.16
C LEU A 168 0.78 19.36 -8.42
N VAL A 169 0.47 19.29 -7.12
CA VAL A 169 0.02 20.42 -6.31
C VAL A 169 0.67 20.33 -4.94
N ARG A 170 1.14 21.47 -4.44
CA ARG A 170 1.67 21.63 -3.09
C ARG A 170 0.85 22.73 -2.40
N PRO A 171 -0.15 22.37 -1.58
CA PRO A 171 -0.76 23.29 -0.63
C PRO A 171 0.33 24.00 0.18
N ALA A 172 0.12 25.27 0.53
CA ALA A 172 1.06 26.01 1.37
C ALA A 172 1.12 25.36 2.77
N GLU A 173 -0.04 24.99 3.31
CA GLU A 173 -0.15 24.37 4.63
C GLU A 173 -1.12 23.17 4.59
N TYR A 174 -0.86 22.20 5.46
CA TYR A 174 -1.76 21.07 5.73
C TYR A 174 -2.27 21.21 7.17
N PRO A 175 -3.57 20.99 7.43
CA PRO A 175 -4.09 21.04 8.79
C PRO A 175 -3.47 19.94 9.66
N THR A 176 -3.31 20.23 10.95
CA THR A 176 -2.89 19.21 11.91
C THR A 176 -4.01 18.22 12.19
N HIS A 177 -3.68 17.07 12.74
CA HIS A 177 -4.70 16.08 13.10
C HIS A 177 -5.62 16.58 14.21
N GLU A 178 -5.12 17.40 15.15
CA GLU A 178 -5.94 18.05 16.18
C GLU A 178 -6.91 19.06 15.58
N ALA A 179 -6.47 19.85 14.59
CA ALA A 179 -7.35 20.77 13.88
C ALA A 179 -8.48 19.99 13.18
N LEU A 180 -8.14 18.89 12.49
CA LEU A 180 -9.12 18.02 11.84
C LEU A 180 -10.15 17.43 12.84
N VAL A 181 -9.69 16.95 14.00
CA VAL A 181 -10.59 16.45 15.07
C VAL A 181 -11.48 17.56 15.61
N GLY A 182 -10.97 18.79 15.73
CA GLY A 182 -11.74 19.96 16.14
C GLY A 182 -12.85 20.39 15.17
N LEU A 183 -12.88 19.84 13.95
CA LEU A 183 -13.92 20.12 12.96
C LEU A 183 -15.13 19.17 13.06
N PHE A 184 -15.07 18.09 13.85
CA PHE A 184 -16.19 17.15 13.91
C PHE A 184 -17.49 17.84 14.33
N GLY A 185 -18.57 17.57 13.58
CA GLY A 185 -19.87 18.19 13.81
C GLY A 185 -20.05 19.58 13.16
N LYS A 186 -18.99 20.20 12.62
CA LYS A 186 -19.09 21.47 11.90
C LYS A 186 -19.47 21.27 10.44
N SER A 187 -20.10 22.26 9.82
CA SER A 187 -20.33 22.26 8.37
C SER A 187 -19.07 22.63 7.59
N MET A 188 -19.10 22.38 6.29
CA MET A 188 -18.06 22.86 5.36
C MET A 188 -18.01 24.40 5.27
N ASP A 189 -19.12 25.06 5.59
CA ASP A 189 -19.24 26.52 5.56
C ASP A 189 -18.78 27.20 6.85
N ALA A 190 -18.53 26.44 7.91
CA ALA A 190 -18.01 26.95 9.16
C ALA A 190 -16.66 27.67 8.93
N PRO A 191 -16.44 28.86 9.52
CA PRO A 191 -15.17 29.61 9.36
C PRO A 191 -13.93 28.76 9.65
N GLU A 192 -13.99 27.93 10.69
CA GLU A 192 -12.87 27.09 11.10
C GLU A 192 -12.59 25.97 10.11
N PHE A 193 -13.62 25.45 9.42
CA PHE A 193 -13.42 24.47 8.36
C PHE A 193 -12.74 25.12 7.15
N ARG A 194 -13.22 26.30 6.75
CA ARG A 194 -12.65 27.06 5.62
C ARG A 194 -11.20 27.45 5.88
N GLU A 195 -10.88 27.88 7.10
CA GLU A 195 -9.51 28.18 7.53
C GLU A 195 -8.61 26.94 7.44
N ALA A 196 -9.05 25.80 8.00
CA ALA A 196 -8.26 24.57 7.99
C ALA A 196 -7.94 24.04 6.57
N PHE A 197 -8.78 24.34 5.58
CA PHE A 197 -8.62 23.88 4.21
C PHE A 197 -8.33 25.00 3.19
N GLU A 198 -8.02 26.21 3.62
CA GLU A 198 -7.84 27.39 2.75
C GLU A 198 -6.83 27.12 1.61
N SER A 199 -5.76 26.37 1.89
CA SER A 199 -4.70 26.04 0.94
C SER A 199 -5.09 25.01 -0.15
N PHE A 200 -6.31 24.46 -0.13
CA PHE A 200 -6.71 23.31 -0.95
C PHE A 200 -7.69 23.65 -2.09
N ASP A 201 -7.90 24.93 -2.38
CA ASP A 201 -8.86 25.40 -3.40
C ASP A 201 -10.25 24.82 -3.15
N VAL A 202 -10.86 25.25 -2.05
CA VAL A 202 -12.15 24.75 -1.54
C VAL A 202 -13.35 25.22 -2.38
N GLU A 203 -13.12 26.01 -3.43
CA GLU A 203 -14.16 26.47 -4.32
C GLU A 203 -14.88 25.27 -4.94
N ASN A 204 -16.22 25.25 -4.81
CA ASN A 204 -17.11 24.20 -5.32
C ASN A 204 -17.12 22.86 -4.59
N TRP A 205 -16.37 22.68 -3.48
CA TRP A 205 -16.37 21.40 -2.76
C TRP A 205 -17.76 20.97 -2.29
N LEU A 206 -18.60 21.92 -1.88
CA LEU A 206 -19.98 21.65 -1.46
C LEU A 206 -20.83 21.06 -2.61
N ALA A 207 -20.62 21.55 -3.83
CA ALA A 207 -21.33 21.05 -5.01
C ALA A 207 -20.80 19.67 -5.44
N GLU A 208 -19.55 19.35 -5.11
CA GLU A 208 -18.95 18.05 -5.42
C GLU A 208 -19.24 16.98 -4.35
N SER A 209 -19.67 17.37 -3.16
CA SER A 209 -19.96 16.47 -2.05
C SER A 209 -21.41 15.97 -2.02
N GLU A 210 -22.07 15.79 -3.17
CA GLU A 210 -23.51 15.45 -3.26
C GLU A 210 -23.92 14.23 -2.40
N ASP A 211 -23.01 13.27 -2.19
CA ASP A 211 -23.23 12.08 -1.36
C ASP A 211 -22.60 12.15 0.04
N GLY A 212 -22.22 13.35 0.50
CA GLY A 212 -21.50 13.53 1.77
C GLY A 212 -20.09 12.95 1.76
N HIS A 213 -19.48 12.76 0.58
CA HIS A 213 -18.11 12.27 0.41
C HIS A 213 -17.37 13.16 -0.58
N LEU A 214 -16.14 13.53 -0.23
CA LEU A 214 -15.25 14.29 -1.10
C LEU A 214 -13.92 13.54 -1.25
N ASP A 215 -13.67 13.00 -2.44
CA ASP A 215 -12.40 12.34 -2.76
C ASP A 215 -11.37 13.37 -3.27
N ARG A 216 -10.31 13.56 -2.49
CA ARG A 216 -9.16 14.39 -2.83
C ARG A 216 -7.85 13.60 -2.80
N ARG A 217 -7.90 12.27 -2.79
CA ARG A 217 -6.70 11.42 -2.62
C ARG A 217 -5.66 11.69 -3.70
N ARG A 218 -6.10 11.82 -4.95
CA ARG A 218 -5.19 12.03 -6.09
C ARG A 218 -4.54 13.42 -6.09
N ALA A 219 -5.21 14.43 -5.54
CA ALA A 219 -4.69 15.78 -5.47
C ALA A 219 -3.83 16.00 -4.22
N PHE A 220 -4.31 15.53 -3.07
CA PHE A 220 -3.83 15.96 -1.76
C PHE A 220 -3.66 14.83 -0.74
N GLY A 221 -4.10 13.62 -1.06
CA GLY A 221 -3.89 12.45 -0.20
C GLY A 221 -4.92 12.28 0.92
N PHE A 222 -6.13 12.84 0.78
CA PHE A 222 -7.20 12.61 1.76
C PHE A 222 -8.59 12.45 1.12
N GLU A 223 -9.53 11.92 1.89
CA GLU A 223 -10.97 11.93 1.62
C GLU A 223 -11.69 12.57 2.80
N LEU A 224 -12.77 13.30 2.56
CA LEU A 224 -13.62 13.87 3.62
C LEU A 224 -14.99 13.21 3.59
N TYR A 225 -15.57 13.03 4.77
CA TYR A 225 -16.90 12.45 4.97
C TYR A 225 -17.77 13.41 5.76
N PHE A 226 -19.04 13.51 5.37
CA PHE A 226 -20.06 14.35 5.97
C PHE A 226 -21.31 13.52 6.28
N ASP A 227 -21.95 13.76 7.42
CA ASP A 227 -23.15 13.07 7.90
C ASP A 227 -24.42 13.87 7.56
N PRO A 228 -25.19 13.50 6.53
CA PRO A 228 -26.48 14.15 6.29
C PRO A 228 -27.51 13.81 7.39
N ALA A 229 -27.34 12.70 8.12
CA ALA A 229 -28.24 12.31 9.21
C ALA A 229 -27.96 13.08 10.52
N ARG A 230 -26.84 13.78 10.60
CA ARG A 230 -26.48 14.65 11.73
C ARG A 230 -26.03 16.00 11.20
N PRO A 231 -26.97 16.89 10.87
CA PRO A 231 -26.63 18.19 10.34
C PRO A 231 -25.93 19.05 11.39
N ALA A 232 -25.11 19.99 10.93
CA ALA A 232 -24.56 21.07 11.73
C ALA A 232 -25.64 22.11 12.06
N ASP A 233 -25.28 23.13 12.85
CA ASP A 233 -26.21 24.20 13.29
C ASP A 233 -26.85 24.97 12.12
N ASP A 234 -26.20 25.03 10.96
CA ASP A 234 -26.71 25.67 9.74
C ASP A 234 -27.62 24.77 8.90
N GLY A 235 -27.88 23.53 9.34
CA GLY A 235 -28.73 22.56 8.66
C GLY A 235 -28.05 21.77 7.54
N THR A 236 -26.76 22.00 7.26
CA THR A 236 -26.00 21.24 6.26
C THR A 236 -25.37 19.98 6.87
N PRO A 237 -24.97 18.97 6.06
CA PRO A 237 -24.28 17.78 6.56
C PRO A 237 -23.03 18.14 7.37
N SER A 238 -22.91 17.58 8.58
CA SER A 238 -21.76 17.87 9.43
C SER A 238 -20.54 17.03 9.06
N PHE A 239 -19.34 17.57 9.25
CA PHE A 239 -18.09 16.87 9.04
C PHE A 239 -17.97 15.69 10.02
N ALA A 240 -17.89 14.50 9.44
CA ALA A 240 -17.93 13.22 10.14
C ALA A 240 -16.57 12.54 10.21
N GLY A 241 -15.66 12.85 9.29
CA GLY A 241 -14.37 12.18 9.26
C GLY A 241 -13.49 12.54 8.08
N VAL A 242 -12.23 12.13 8.19
CA VAL A 242 -11.21 12.26 7.15
C VAL A 242 -10.43 10.96 7.06
N ASN A 243 -10.13 10.51 5.84
CA ASN A 243 -9.22 9.39 5.58
C ASN A 243 -7.92 9.92 4.98
N LEU A 244 -6.83 9.88 5.74
CA LEU A 244 -5.49 10.32 5.36
C LEU A 244 -4.75 9.16 4.72
N THR A 245 -4.20 9.34 3.52
CA THR A 245 -3.67 8.23 2.71
C THR A 245 -2.19 8.38 2.42
N ARG A 246 -1.47 7.25 2.38
CA ARG A 246 -0.09 7.22 1.91
C ARG A 246 -0.03 7.48 0.40
N ALA A 247 1.16 7.77 -0.12
CA ALA A 247 1.37 7.83 -1.56
C ALA A 247 1.09 6.48 -2.22
N ARG A 248 0.37 6.51 -3.34
CA ARG A 248 0.20 5.37 -4.26
C ARG A 248 -0.58 4.19 -3.65
N LEU A 249 -1.47 4.47 -2.70
CA LEU A 249 -2.63 3.63 -2.40
C LEU A 249 -3.67 3.86 -3.51
N GLY A 250 -3.55 3.07 -4.58
CA GLY A 250 -4.22 3.38 -5.84
C GLY A 250 -3.67 4.69 -6.44
N PRO A 251 -4.51 5.69 -6.78
CA PRO A 251 -4.04 6.96 -7.31
C PRO A 251 -3.63 7.99 -6.27
N SER A 252 -3.68 7.66 -4.97
CA SER A 252 -3.47 8.63 -3.91
C SER A 252 -2.09 9.26 -3.96
N ARG A 253 -2.02 10.47 -3.42
CA ARG A 253 -0.79 11.10 -2.96
C ARG A 253 -0.61 10.91 -1.46
N LYS A 254 0.61 11.12 -0.99
CA LYS A 254 0.89 11.15 0.44
C LYS A 254 0.21 12.38 1.04
N TRP A 255 -0.62 12.17 2.06
CA TRP A 255 -0.98 13.22 3.00
C TRP A 255 0.29 13.75 3.69
N LYS A 256 0.49 15.07 3.70
CA LYS A 256 1.70 15.69 4.25
C LYS A 256 1.50 16.42 5.58
N GLY A 257 0.25 16.51 6.05
CA GLY A 257 -0.02 17.01 7.39
C GLY A 257 0.40 16.01 8.46
N THR A 258 0.29 16.41 9.72
CA THR A 258 0.59 15.53 10.84
C THR A 258 -0.39 14.35 10.87
N LEU A 259 0.09 13.17 11.27
CA LEU A 259 -0.73 12.02 11.62
C LEU A 259 -0.87 11.95 13.16
N PRO A 260 -1.96 11.37 13.71
CA PRO A 260 -2.10 11.23 15.15
C PRO A 260 -1.06 10.26 15.72
N PHE A 261 -0.77 10.38 17.02
CA PHE A 261 0.11 9.48 17.76
C PHE A 261 1.54 9.36 17.18
N GLU A 262 2.02 10.43 16.54
CA GLU A 262 3.35 10.46 15.89
C GLU A 262 3.54 9.36 14.85
N LEU A 263 2.44 8.87 14.27
CA LEU A 263 2.49 7.85 13.23
C LEU A 263 3.16 8.39 11.96
N ASP A 264 3.80 7.49 11.22
CA ASP A 264 4.25 7.71 9.85
C ASP A 264 3.66 6.62 8.94
N PHE A 265 3.49 6.91 7.66
CA PHE A 265 3.02 5.94 6.68
C PHE A 265 4.00 4.76 6.48
N ASP A 266 5.26 4.93 6.86
CA ASP A 266 6.27 3.88 6.78
C ASP A 266 6.37 3.05 8.07
N ASP A 267 5.61 3.40 9.11
CA ASP A 267 5.49 2.59 10.32
C ASP A 267 4.97 1.19 9.99
N THR A 268 5.63 0.17 10.54
CA THR A 268 5.15 -1.21 10.44
C THR A 268 3.95 -1.44 11.36
N PRO A 269 3.15 -2.50 11.13
CA PRO A 269 2.09 -2.85 12.08
C PRO A 269 2.61 -3.14 13.50
N SER A 270 3.87 -3.57 13.65
CA SER A 270 4.53 -3.70 14.96
C SER A 270 4.76 -2.33 15.63
N VAL A 271 5.24 -1.34 14.87
CA VAL A 271 5.44 0.04 15.36
C VAL A 271 4.11 0.72 15.67
N LEU A 272 3.09 0.50 14.84
CA LEU A 272 1.72 0.96 15.08
C LEU A 272 1.18 0.52 16.45
N LYS A 273 1.39 -0.76 16.84
CA LYS A 273 1.00 -1.28 18.17
C LYS A 273 1.75 -0.59 19.32
N GLN A 274 2.96 -0.09 19.08
CA GLN A 274 3.77 0.57 20.11
C GLN A 274 3.39 2.05 20.27
N LYS A 275 3.15 2.74 19.15
CA LYS A 275 2.84 4.19 19.14
C LYS A 275 1.46 4.52 19.67
N ILE A 276 0.46 3.65 19.45
CA ILE A 276 -0.89 3.85 19.99
C ILE A 276 -0.96 3.23 21.39
N PRO A 277 -1.11 4.03 22.47
CA PRO A 277 -0.92 3.58 23.86
C PRO A 277 -2.05 2.71 24.41
N MET A 278 -3.06 2.37 23.61
CA MET A 278 -4.22 1.60 24.02
C MET A 278 -4.45 0.39 23.11
N PRO A 279 -5.00 -0.72 23.65
CA PRO A 279 -5.36 -1.86 22.83
C PRO A 279 -6.46 -1.47 21.81
N PRO A 280 -6.41 -2.03 20.60
CA PRO A 280 -7.45 -1.82 19.60
C PRO A 280 -8.77 -2.47 20.02
N LEU A 281 -9.89 -1.88 19.59
CA LEU A 281 -11.20 -2.53 19.63
C LEU A 281 -11.24 -3.76 18.72
N ALA A 282 -10.60 -3.65 17.55
CA ALA A 282 -10.49 -4.71 16.57
C ALA A 282 -9.13 -4.64 15.90
N TRP A 283 -8.52 -5.80 15.68
CA TRP A 283 -7.29 -5.96 14.91
C TRP A 283 -7.47 -7.19 14.03
N ASP A 284 -7.44 -6.99 12.72
CA ASP A 284 -7.64 -8.05 11.74
C ASP A 284 -6.54 -7.99 10.68
N ASP A 285 -5.66 -8.97 10.73
CA ASP A 285 -4.60 -9.25 9.76
C ASP A 285 -4.76 -10.64 9.13
N THR A 286 -5.97 -11.21 9.17
CA THR A 286 -6.30 -12.48 8.52
C THR A 286 -6.30 -12.38 7.00
N MET A 287 -6.34 -11.15 6.48
CA MET A 287 -6.23 -10.86 5.07
C MET A 287 -4.79 -11.00 4.56
N VAL A 288 -4.64 -11.67 3.41
CA VAL A 288 -3.34 -12.17 2.94
C VAL A 288 -2.30 -11.07 2.68
N VAL A 289 -2.74 -9.88 2.24
CA VAL A 289 -1.85 -8.80 1.75
C VAL A 289 -2.09 -7.44 2.41
N TRP A 290 -3.11 -7.32 3.26
CA TRP A 290 -3.40 -6.11 4.02
C TRP A 290 -4.12 -6.48 5.31
N GLY A 291 -4.26 -5.53 6.23
CA GLY A 291 -5.03 -5.69 7.45
C GLY A 291 -5.54 -4.35 7.94
N PHE A 292 -6.31 -4.37 9.02
CA PHE A 292 -6.77 -3.14 9.66
C PHE A 292 -6.78 -3.25 11.17
N ALA A 293 -6.85 -2.09 11.82
CA ALA A 293 -7.08 -1.97 13.24
C ALA A 293 -7.96 -0.76 13.54
N LYS A 294 -8.74 -0.85 14.63
CA LYS A 294 -9.69 0.17 15.06
C LYS A 294 -9.48 0.51 16.52
N TRP A 295 -9.59 1.79 16.86
CA TRP A 295 -9.59 2.31 18.21
C TRP A 295 -10.73 3.30 18.38
N ALA A 296 -11.21 3.46 19.60
CA ALA A 296 -12.15 4.51 19.95
C ALA A 296 -11.64 5.29 21.14
N PHE A 297 -11.46 6.58 20.94
CA PHE A 297 -11.03 7.55 21.95
C PHE A 297 -12.20 8.48 22.31
N PRO A 298 -12.15 9.19 23.43
CA PRO A 298 -13.19 10.14 23.81
C PRO A 298 -13.49 11.20 22.74
N GLN A 299 -12.46 11.67 22.04
CA GLN A 299 -12.51 12.77 21.08
C GLN A 299 -12.61 12.31 19.61
N MET A 300 -12.30 11.05 19.31
CA MET A 300 -12.34 10.52 17.94
C MET A 300 -12.35 8.99 17.90
N ASP A 301 -12.88 8.42 16.84
CA ASP A 301 -12.63 7.04 16.46
C ASP A 301 -11.51 6.99 15.41
N VAL A 302 -10.63 6.00 15.48
CA VAL A 302 -9.49 5.85 14.56
C VAL A 302 -9.53 4.48 13.90
N ARG A 303 -9.38 4.45 12.57
CA ARG A 303 -9.15 3.21 11.83
C ARG A 303 -7.85 3.35 11.03
N VAL A 304 -6.98 2.36 11.15
CA VAL A 304 -5.75 2.27 10.36
C VAL A 304 -5.84 1.05 9.47
N ASN A 305 -5.64 1.23 8.17
CA ASN A 305 -5.38 0.13 7.24
C ASN A 305 -3.87 0.05 6.97
N TYR A 306 -3.33 -1.15 6.86
CA TYR A 306 -1.90 -1.39 6.64
C TYR A 306 -1.66 -2.54 5.68
N ASP A 307 -0.55 -2.48 4.95
CA ASP A 307 -0.08 -3.51 4.03
C ASP A 307 0.75 -4.55 4.81
N THR A 308 0.56 -5.85 4.54
CA THR A 308 1.25 -6.97 5.22
C THR A 308 2.32 -7.65 4.37
N VAL A 309 2.65 -7.08 3.20
CA VAL A 309 3.69 -7.50 2.27
C VAL A 309 4.93 -6.60 2.40
N ARG A 310 4.72 -5.29 2.35
CA ARG A 310 5.68 -4.20 2.54
C ARG A 310 5.68 -3.68 3.98
N ASN A 311 4.71 -4.08 4.80
CA ASN A 311 4.65 -3.82 6.24
C ASN A 311 4.67 -2.32 6.57
N CYS A 312 3.62 -1.62 6.16
CA CYS A 312 3.53 -0.16 6.26
C CYS A 312 2.07 0.30 6.38
N VAL A 313 1.84 1.46 6.97
CA VAL A 313 0.51 2.07 7.08
C VAL A 313 0.06 2.58 5.70
N GLU A 314 -1.15 2.19 5.30
CA GLU A 314 -1.75 2.61 4.02
C GLU A 314 -2.62 3.85 4.18
N CYS A 315 -3.49 3.85 5.18
CA CYS A 315 -4.35 4.99 5.46
C CYS A 315 -4.78 5.04 6.92
N ILE A 316 -5.10 6.25 7.39
CA ILE A 316 -5.58 6.53 8.74
C ILE A 316 -6.86 7.35 8.61
N ALA A 317 -7.98 6.74 8.99
CA ALA A 317 -9.25 7.42 9.11
C ALA A 317 -9.44 7.95 10.53
N LEU A 318 -9.69 9.26 10.64
CA LEU A 318 -10.13 9.93 11.86
C LEU A 318 -11.62 10.21 11.69
N MET A 319 -12.43 9.69 12.61
CA MET A 319 -13.89 9.80 12.54
C MET A 319 -14.43 10.43 13.83
N ALA A 320 -15.57 11.12 13.72
CA ALA A 320 -16.27 11.67 14.86
C ALA A 320 -16.62 10.55 15.88
N PRO A 321 -16.60 10.82 17.19
CA PRO A 321 -16.82 9.81 18.22
C PRO A 321 -18.08 8.95 17.99
N GLY A 322 -17.92 7.63 18.11
CA GLY A 322 -19.02 6.66 18.02
C GLY A 322 -19.42 6.28 16.59
N TYR A 323 -18.71 6.74 15.56
CA TYR A 323 -18.93 6.32 14.19
C TYR A 323 -18.58 4.85 13.95
N LEU A 324 -17.45 4.38 14.47
CA LEU A 324 -16.98 3.01 14.23
C LEU A 324 -17.79 1.98 15.04
N ARG A 325 -18.41 2.40 16.14
CA ARG A 325 -19.21 1.53 17.02
C ARG A 325 -20.61 1.23 16.47
N ARG A 326 -21.12 2.03 15.52
CA ARG A 326 -22.47 1.88 14.96
C ARG A 326 -22.58 0.78 13.92
N ASN A 327 -21.53 0.56 13.14
CA ASN A 327 -21.52 -0.46 12.07
C ASN A 327 -21.44 -1.90 12.60
N GLU A 328 -21.34 -2.10 13.91
CA GLU A 328 -21.37 -3.43 14.55
C GLU A 328 -22.77 -3.79 15.08
N GLN A 329 -23.76 -2.89 14.93
CA GLN A 329 -25.15 -3.07 15.37
C GLN A 329 -26.17 -3.08 14.22
N ALA A 330 -25.71 -3.04 12.97
CA ALA A 330 -26.53 -3.05 11.76
C ALA A 330 -26.52 -4.42 11.07
#